data_AF-A0A2N2SQH2-F1
#
_entry.id   AF-A0A2N2SQH2-F1
#
_cell.length_a   1.000
_cell.length_b   1.000
_cell.length_c   1.000
_cell.angle_alpha   90.00
_cell.angle_beta   90.00
_cell.angle_gamma   90.00
#
_symmetry.space_group_name_H-M   'P 1'
#
loop_
_entity.id
_entity.type
_entity.pdbx_description
1 polymer ?
#
loop_
_entity_poly.entity_id
_entity_poly.type
_entity_poly.pdbx_seq_one_letter_code
_entity_poly.pdbx_strand_id
1 'polypeptide(L)'
;MSQTPTEVPRVEPSPPAGAGVVQGSVTGAVLGAVVSGPRHGGEGAVVGAVVGAIAGAAGDSARQAQAERVQDAYAQRAAARDQVYTEKESRYRRAIEACLDGRGYQVR
;
A
#
# COMPACT_ATOMS: atom_id res chain seq x y z
N MET A 1 -13.26 -8.15 27.51
CA MET A 1 -13.12 -7.59 26.16
C MET A 1 -11.63 -7.30 25.95
N SER A 2 -10.89 -8.31 25.50
CA SER A 2 -9.44 -8.22 25.33
C SER A 2 -9.15 -7.45 24.05
N GLN A 3 -8.64 -6.24 24.19
CA GLN A 3 -8.26 -5.37 23.07
C GLN A 3 -6.95 -5.90 22.50
N THR A 4 -7.01 -6.60 21.37
CA THR A 4 -5.83 -7.02 20.61
C THR A 4 -5.02 -5.78 20.23
N PRO A 5 -3.67 -5.80 20.36
CA PRO A 5 -2.83 -4.67 20.00
C PRO A 5 -3.11 -4.28 18.55
N THR A 6 -3.31 -2.98 18.33
CA THR A 6 -3.52 -2.42 17.00
C THR A 6 -2.26 -2.67 16.20
N GLU A 7 -2.29 -3.64 15.28
CA GLU A 7 -1.19 -3.90 14.37
C GLU A 7 -0.98 -2.65 13.52
N VAL A 8 0.08 -1.92 13.84
CA VAL A 8 0.47 -0.73 13.08
C VAL A 8 0.89 -1.20 11.68
N PRO A 9 0.29 -0.66 10.61
CA PRO A 9 0.65 -1.08 9.27
C PRO A 9 2.14 -0.81 9.02
N ARG A 10 2.88 -1.86 8.69
CA ARG A 10 4.29 -1.77 8.32
C ARG A 10 4.38 -1.14 6.93
N VAL A 11 5.01 0.02 6.85
CA VAL A 11 5.29 0.69 5.58
C VAL A 11 6.55 0.07 4.99
N GLU A 12 6.39 -0.75 3.97
CA GLU A 12 7.51 -1.25 3.17
C GLU A 12 7.84 -0.24 2.06
N PRO A 13 9.12 0.04 1.79
CA PRO A 13 9.51 0.90 0.69
C PRO A 13 9.04 0.30 -0.64
N SER A 14 8.25 1.06 -1.40
CA SER A 14 7.97 0.69 -2.78
C SER A 14 9.28 0.73 -3.57
N PRO A 15 9.62 -0.31 -4.35
CA PRO A 15 10.77 -0.27 -5.23
C PRO A 15 10.73 0.96 -6.15
N PRO A 16 11.87 1.59 -6.45
CA PRO A 16 11.91 2.74 -7.33
C PRO A 16 11.37 2.39 -8.72
N ALA A 17 10.81 3.38 -9.42
CA ALA A 17 10.27 3.19 -10.76
C ALA A 17 11.36 2.59 -11.69
N GLY A 18 11.02 1.48 -12.36
CA GLY A 18 11.95 0.76 -13.24
C GLY A 18 12.79 -0.32 -12.54
N ALA A 19 12.69 -0.49 -11.22
CA ALA A 19 13.36 -1.59 -10.52
C ALA A 19 12.89 -2.96 -11.04
N GLY A 20 11.59 -3.12 -11.34
CA GLY A 20 11.07 -4.34 -11.94
C GLY A 20 11.61 -4.57 -13.34
N VAL A 21 11.76 -3.50 -14.14
CA VAL A 21 12.32 -3.57 -15.49
C VAL A 21 13.77 -4.03 -15.46
N VAL A 22 14.60 -3.43 -14.62
CA VAL A 22 16.03 -3.79 -14.48
C VAL A 22 16.19 -5.19 -13.91
N GLN A 23 15.46 -5.51 -12.84
CA GLN A 23 15.55 -6.83 -12.23
C GLN A 23 15.03 -7.92 -13.18
N GLY A 24 13.94 -7.64 -13.90
CA GLY A 24 13.36 -8.49 -14.91
C GLY A 24 14.30 -8.69 -16.09
N SER A 25 14.94 -7.62 -16.60
CA SER A 25 15.87 -7.72 -17.72
C SER A 25 17.12 -8.50 -17.36
N VAL A 26 17.70 -8.29 -16.17
CA VAL A 26 18.88 -9.03 -15.71
C VAL A 26 18.53 -10.51 -15.49
N THR A 27 17.44 -10.79 -14.79
CA THR A 27 17.01 -12.17 -14.51
C THR A 27 16.66 -12.90 -15.81
N GLY A 28 15.94 -12.23 -16.70
CA GLY A 28 15.58 -12.74 -18.01
C GLY A 28 16.80 -12.99 -18.89
N ALA A 29 17.81 -12.11 -18.87
CA ALA A 29 19.05 -12.30 -19.62
C ALA A 29 19.82 -13.54 -19.15
N VAL A 30 19.98 -13.71 -17.84
CA VAL A 30 20.68 -14.87 -17.28
C VAL A 30 19.93 -16.16 -17.61
N LEU A 31 18.61 -16.19 -17.41
CA LEU A 31 17.79 -17.36 -17.73
C LEU A 31 17.82 -17.67 -19.23
N GLY A 32 17.70 -16.65 -20.08
CA GLY A 32 17.75 -16.79 -21.52
C GLY A 32 19.10 -17.31 -22.02
N ALA A 33 20.20 -16.87 -21.41
CA ALA A 33 21.55 -17.38 -21.72
C ALA A 33 21.74 -18.84 -21.31
N VAL A 34 21.23 -19.21 -20.13
CA VAL A 34 21.32 -20.59 -19.62
C VAL A 34 20.50 -21.55 -20.48
N VAL A 35 19.27 -21.16 -20.85
CA VAL A 35 18.35 -22.03 -21.61
C VAL A 35 18.80 -22.24 -23.06
N SER A 36 19.40 -21.23 -23.69
CA SER A 36 19.88 -21.30 -25.08
C SER A 36 21.21 -22.05 -25.25
N GLY A 37 21.89 -22.36 -24.15
CA GLY A 37 23.12 -23.14 -24.13
C GLY A 37 24.36 -22.40 -24.68
N PRO A 38 25.53 -23.07 -24.70
CA PRO A 38 26.83 -22.39 -24.86
C PRO A 38 27.06 -21.70 -26.21
N ARG A 39 26.36 -22.13 -27.27
CA ARG A 39 26.54 -21.59 -28.63
C ARG A 39 25.60 -20.43 -28.95
N HIS A 40 24.47 -20.33 -28.24
CA HIS A 40 23.42 -19.32 -28.47
C HIS A 40 23.10 -18.47 -27.23
N GLY A 41 23.93 -18.56 -26.19
CA GLY A 41 23.77 -17.83 -24.93
C GLY A 41 23.60 -16.32 -25.09
N GLY A 42 24.29 -15.71 -26.04
CA GLY A 42 24.20 -14.26 -26.29
C GLY A 42 22.83 -13.83 -26.86
N GLU A 43 22.32 -14.55 -27.85
CA GLU A 43 20.99 -14.30 -28.43
C GLU A 43 19.88 -14.58 -27.42
N GLY A 44 19.99 -15.69 -26.68
CA GLY A 44 19.06 -16.02 -25.61
C GLY A 44 19.07 -14.98 -24.49
N ALA A 45 20.24 -14.41 -24.15
CA ALA A 45 20.35 -13.36 -23.17
C ALA A 45 19.62 -12.08 -23.59
N VAL A 46 19.77 -11.65 -24.85
CA VAL A 46 19.10 -10.45 -25.35
C VAL A 46 17.59 -10.64 -25.38
N VAL A 47 17.12 -11.77 -25.92
CA VAL A 47 15.68 -12.07 -25.97
C VAL A 47 15.11 -12.18 -24.56
N GLY A 48 15.80 -12.89 -23.67
CA GLY A 48 15.42 -13.01 -22.28
C GLY A 48 15.41 -11.67 -21.54
N ALA A 49 16.36 -10.77 -21.83
CA ALA A 49 16.40 -9.44 -21.25
C ALA A 49 15.19 -8.59 -21.66
N VAL A 50 14.82 -8.60 -22.93
CA VAL A 50 13.68 -7.83 -23.44
C VAL A 50 12.38 -8.37 -22.86
N VAL A 51 12.17 -9.69 -22.88
CA VAL A 51 10.97 -10.32 -22.32
C VAL A 51 10.89 -10.07 -20.81
N GLY A 52 12.01 -10.23 -20.11
CA GLY A 52 12.11 -9.97 -18.68
C GLY A 52 11.86 -8.51 -18.32
N ALA A 53 12.33 -7.55 -19.13
CA ALA A 53 12.07 -6.13 -18.95
C ALA A 53 10.58 -5.81 -19.05
N ILE A 54 9.88 -6.37 -20.05
CA ILE A 54 8.45 -6.18 -20.27
C ILE A 54 7.64 -6.79 -19.11
N ALA A 55 7.97 -8.02 -18.72
CA ALA A 55 7.33 -8.68 -17.58
C ALA A 55 7.56 -7.90 -16.28
N GLY A 56 8.77 -7.38 -16.09
CA GLY A 56 9.13 -6.51 -14.98
C GLY A 56 8.33 -5.21 -14.95
N ALA A 57 8.15 -4.55 -16.10
CA ALA A 57 7.33 -3.35 -16.23
C ALA A 57 5.85 -3.61 -15.87
N ALA A 58 5.31 -4.74 -16.32
CA ALA A 58 3.94 -5.15 -15.97
C ALA A 58 3.80 -5.48 -14.47
N GLY A 59 4.83 -6.05 -13.84
CA GLY A 59 4.87 -6.27 -12.40
C GLY A 59 4.90 -4.97 -11.60
N ASP A 60 5.62 -3.95 -12.10
CA ASP A 60 5.66 -2.63 -11.47
C ASP A 60 4.30 -1.93 -11.52
N SER A 61 3.59 -1.99 -12.64
CA SER A 61 2.23 -1.41 -12.74
C SER A 61 1.22 -2.14 -11.87
N ALA A 62 1.30 -3.48 -11.78
CA ALA A 62 0.45 -4.26 -10.89
C ALA A 62 0.71 -3.95 -9.41
N ARG A 63 1.99 -3.76 -9.03
CA ARG A 63 2.37 -3.35 -7.66
C ARG A 63 1.87 -1.95 -7.33
N GLN A 64 1.94 -1.00 -8.25
CA GLN A 64 1.39 0.34 -8.06
C GLN A 64 -0.14 0.28 -7.84
N ALA A 65 -0.87 -0.42 -8.70
CA ALA A 65 -2.32 -0.58 -8.53
C ALA A 65 -2.71 -1.32 -7.24
N GLN A 66 -1.87 -2.26 -6.78
CA GLN A 66 -2.07 -2.89 -5.48
C GLN A 66 -1.82 -1.91 -4.32
N ALA A 67 -0.77 -1.10 -4.39
CA ALA A 67 -0.45 -0.10 -3.38
C ALA A 67 -1.58 0.93 -3.25
N GLU A 68 -2.15 1.40 -4.36
CA GLU A 68 -3.31 2.31 -4.38
C GLU A 68 -4.53 1.68 -3.71
N ARG A 69 -4.90 0.44 -4.07
CA ARG A 69 -6.03 -0.26 -3.45
C ARG A 69 -5.87 -0.43 -1.94
N VAL A 70 -4.65 -0.72 -1.48
CA VAL A 70 -4.35 -0.84 -0.06
C VAL A 70 -4.50 0.53 0.62
N GLN A 71 -3.94 1.59 0.04
CA GLN A 71 -4.08 2.95 0.55
C GLN A 71 -5.55 3.40 0.64
N ASP A 72 -6.36 3.16 -0.39
CA ASP A 72 -7.79 3.47 -0.40
C ASP A 72 -8.54 2.75 0.72
N ALA A 73 -8.25 1.46 0.92
CA ALA A 73 -8.85 0.68 1.99
C ALA A 73 -8.48 1.23 3.38
N TYR A 74 -7.23 1.68 3.55
CA TYR A 74 -6.80 2.34 4.79
C TYR A 74 -7.47 3.70 4.99
N ALA A 75 -7.56 4.52 3.94
CA ALA A 75 -8.22 5.83 3.99
C ALA A 75 -9.71 5.70 4.36
N GLN A 76 -10.42 4.73 3.78
CA GLN A 76 -11.81 4.44 4.12
C GLN A 76 -11.97 4.01 5.59
N ARG A 77 -11.08 3.13 6.09
CA ARG A 77 -11.09 2.71 7.50
C ARG A 77 -10.79 3.87 8.45
N ALA A 78 -9.85 4.75 8.10
CA ALA A 78 -9.53 5.93 8.88
C ALA A 78 -10.72 6.90 8.94
N ALA A 79 -11.35 7.19 7.80
CA ALA A 79 -12.54 8.03 7.73
C ALA A 79 -13.71 7.47 8.54
N ALA A 80 -13.96 6.15 8.45
CA ALA A 80 -15.00 5.50 9.24
C ALA A 80 -14.73 5.58 10.75
N ARG A 81 -13.48 5.46 11.19
CA ARG A 81 -13.12 5.67 12.60
C ARG A 81 -13.37 7.11 13.02
N ASP A 82 -12.94 8.07 12.22
CA ASP A 82 -13.04 9.50 12.55
C ASP A 82 -14.50 9.91 12.77
N GLN A 83 -15.41 9.50 11.87
CA GLN A 83 -16.85 9.73 12.02
C GLN A 83 -17.41 9.22 13.35
N VAL A 84 -16.99 8.02 13.79
CA VAL A 84 -17.43 7.44 15.06
C VAL A 84 -16.91 8.26 16.26
N TYR A 85 -15.68 8.79 16.18
CA TYR A 85 -15.14 9.66 17.23
C TYR A 85 -15.85 11.01 17.26
N THR A 86 -16.04 11.66 16.11
CA THR A 86 -16.74 12.95 16.00
C THR A 86 -18.19 12.86 16.52
N GLU A 87 -18.89 11.77 16.21
CA GLU A 87 -20.25 11.58 16.69
C GLU A 87 -20.30 11.40 18.22
N LYS A 88 -19.35 10.65 18.79
CA LYS A 88 -19.23 10.50 20.25
C LYS A 88 -18.89 11.82 20.94
N GLU A 89 -17.99 12.60 20.38
CA GLU A 89 -17.63 13.92 20.93
C GLU A 89 -18.82 14.87 20.91
N SER A 90 -19.54 14.98 19.79
CA SER A 90 -20.70 15.87 19.70
C SER A 90 -21.81 15.48 20.67
N ARG A 91 -22.09 14.18 20.82
CA ARG A 91 -23.05 13.67 21.81
C ARG A 91 -22.60 13.96 23.25
N TYR A 92 -21.31 13.76 23.55
CA TYR A 92 -20.74 14.04 24.86
C TYR A 92 -20.81 15.53 25.21
N ARG A 93 -20.40 16.42 24.29
CA ARG A 93 -20.47 17.87 24.48
C ARG A 93 -21.89 18.34 24.76
N ARG A 94 -22.88 17.90 23.96
CA ARG A 94 -24.29 18.23 24.17
C ARG A 94 -24.81 17.76 25.55
N ALA A 95 -24.44 16.55 25.97
CA ALA A 95 -24.87 16.01 27.26
C ALA A 95 -24.26 16.79 28.45
N ILE A 96 -22.98 17.17 28.34
CA ILE A 96 -22.29 17.98 29.35
C ILE A 96 -22.88 19.39 29.40
N GLU A 97 -23.09 20.03 28.26
CA GLU A 97 -23.73 21.35 28.16
C GLU A 97 -25.09 21.35 28.87
N ALA A 98 -25.96 20.38 28.58
CA ALA A 98 -27.27 20.27 29.24
C ALA A 98 -27.17 20.03 30.76
N CYS A 99 -26.19 19.24 31.21
CA CYS A 99 -25.97 19.00 32.64
C CYS A 99 -25.48 20.26 33.37
N LEU A 100 -24.58 21.02 32.74
CA LEU A 100 -24.03 22.25 33.30
C LEU A 100 -25.07 23.37 33.30
N ASP A 101 -25.86 23.50 32.23
CA ASP A 101 -26.96 24.46 32.14
C ASP A 101 -28.03 24.18 33.21
N GLY A 102 -28.42 22.91 33.41
CA GLY A 102 -29.33 22.51 34.48
C GLY A 102 -28.80 22.77 35.91
N ARG A 103 -27.48 22.93 36.08
CA ARG A 103 -26.83 23.32 37.34
C ARG A 103 -26.59 24.83 37.44
N GLY A 104 -26.98 25.62 36.44
CA GLY A 104 -26.77 27.07 36.38
C GLY A 104 -25.37 27.50 35.93
N TYR A 105 -24.54 26.57 35.46
CA TYR A 105 -23.24 26.88 34.84
C TYR A 105 -23.45 27.13 33.35
N GLN A 106 -23.47 28.41 32.94
CA GLN A 106 -23.50 28.79 31.52
C GLN A 106 -22.12 28.54 30.88
N VAL A 107 -22.06 27.64 29.90
CA VAL A 107 -20.85 27.33 29.12
C VAL A 107 -20.99 28.00 27.74
N ARG A 108 -20.17 29.00 27.46
CA ARG A 108 -20.09 29.70 26.18
C ARG A 108 -18.94 29.19 25.34
#